data_AF-A0A6P0KLJ5-F1
#
_entry.id   AF-A0A6P0KLJ5-F1
#
_cell.length_a   1.000
_cell.length_b   1.000
_cell.length_c   1.000
_cell.angle_alpha   90.00
_cell.angle_beta   90.00
_cell.angle_gamma   90.00
#
_symmetry.space_group_name_H-M   'P 1'
#
loop_
_entity.id
_entity.type
_entity.pdbx_description
1 polymer ?
#
loop_
_entity_poly.entity_id
_entity_poly.type
_entity_poly.pdbx_seq_one_letter_code
_entity_poly.pdbx_strand_id
1 'polypeptide(L)' 'MRHGGKHDIYHNPNNGQTEPIPRHREINERLAKKIIKSLTQEN' A
#
# COMPACT_ATOMS: atom_id res chain seq x y z
N MET A 1 3.31 -24.84 -5.65
CA MET A 1 3.89 -23.56 -5.19
C MET A 1 2.78 -22.51 -5.21
N ARG A 2 2.17 -22.17 -4.05
CA ARG A 2 1.05 -21.22 -4.03
C ARG A 2 1.62 -19.80 -4.07
N HIS A 3 1.47 -19.14 -5.22
CA HIS A 3 1.87 -17.75 -5.44
C HIS A 3 0.80 -16.84 -4.81
N GLY A 4 0.63 -16.95 -3.49
CA GLY A 4 -0.52 -16.43 -2.77
C GLY A 4 -0.26 -15.07 -2.16
N GLY A 5 -0.22 -14.02 -2.99
CA GLY A 5 -0.20 -12.65 -2.48
C GLY A 5 -0.51 -11.67 -3.60
N LYS A 6 -1.77 -11.27 -3.76
CA LYS A 6 -2.16 -10.23 -4.73
C LYS A 6 -1.64 -8.82 -4.37
N HIS A 7 -0.69 -8.73 -3.44
CA HIS A 7 -0.18 -7.49 -2.86
C HIS A 7 1.34 -7.56 -2.76
N ASP A 8 1.99 -6.42 -2.96
CA ASP A 8 3.39 -6.15 -2.63
C ASP A 8 3.47 -5.30 -1.36
N ILE A 9 4.61 -5.27 -0.70
CA ILE A 9 4.83 -4.40 0.47
C ILE A 9 5.57 -3.15 -0.02
N TYR A 10 4.96 -1.98 0.17
CA TYR A 10 5.64 -0.70 -0.06
C TYR A 10 6.15 -0.15 1.26
N HIS A 11 7.43 0.21 1.29
CA HIS A 11 8.08 0.89 2.40
C HIS A 11 8.39 2.32 1.99
N ASN A 12 7.84 3.30 2.71
CA ASN A 12 8.13 4.72 2.49
C ASN A 12 9.44 5.10 3.19
N PRO A 13 10.52 5.40 2.44
CA PRO A 13 11.81 5.73 3.03
C PRO A 13 11.81 7.08 3.78
N ASN A 14 10.85 7.96 3.52
CA ASN A 14 10.83 9.30 4.10
C ASN A 14 10.35 9.31 5.56
N ASN A 15 9.41 8.43 5.92
CA ASN A 15 8.83 8.35 7.27
C ASN A 15 8.85 6.94 7.88
N GLY A 16 9.46 5.97 7.19
CA GLY A 16 9.60 4.58 7.65
C GLY A 16 8.31 3.76 7.62
N GLN A 17 7.19 4.30 7.13
CA GLN A 17 5.92 3.60 7.12
C GLN A 17 5.87 2.49 6.06
N THR A 18 5.07 1.45 6.32
CA THR A 18 4.98 0.28 5.44
C THR A 18 3.52 -0.14 5.25
N GLU A 19 3.08 -0.31 4.01
CA GLU A 19 1.71 -0.69 3.67
C GLU A 19 1.66 -1.72 2.51
N PRO A 20 0.72 -2.68 2.53
CA PRO A 20 0.52 -3.61 1.42
C PRO A 20 -0.22 -2.95 0.25
N ILE A 21 0.38 -2.99 -0.93
CA ILE A 21 -0.12 -2.41 -2.17
C ILE A 21 -0.63 -3.53 -3.10
N PRO A 22 -1.90 -3.52 -3.53
CA PRO A 22 -2.41 -4.48 -4.49
C PRO A 22 -1.68 -4.43 -5.84
N ARG A 23 -1.42 -5.59 -6.46
CA ARG A 23 -0.73 -5.73 -7.75
C ARG A 23 -1.60 -5.53 -8.99
N HIS A 24 -2.91 -5.38 -8.82
CA HIS A 24 -3.84 -5.13 -9.93
C HIS A 24 -3.89 -3.64 -10.30
N ARG A 25 -4.13 -3.34 -11.58
CA ARG A 25 -4.11 -1.97 -12.13
C ARG A 25 -5.24 -1.09 -11.60
N GLU A 26 -6.36 -1.68 -11.20
CA GLU A 26 -7.55 -0.97 -10.72
C GLU A 26 -7.78 -1.26 -9.25
N ILE A 27 -7.89 -0.21 -8.44
CA ILE A 27 -8.16 -0.30 -7.00
C ILE A 27 -9.34 0.61 -6.64
N ASN A 28 -10.09 0.28 -5.59
CA ASN A 28 -11.16 1.16 -5.11
C ASN A 28 -10.58 2.49 -4.64
N GLU A 29 -11.20 3.62 -5.01
CA GLU A 29 -10.75 4.96 -4.65
C GLU A 29 -10.60 5.15 -3.12
N ARG A 30 -11.51 4.57 -2.32
CA ARG A 30 -11.41 4.62 -0.85
C ARG A 30 -10.18 3.90 -0.33
N LEU A 31 -9.82 2.77 -0.95
CA LEU A 31 -8.61 2.03 -0.60
C LEU A 31 -7.36 2.85 -0.96
N ALA A 32 -7.33 3.44 -2.16
CA ALA A 32 -6.24 4.30 -2.59
C ALA A 32 -6.01 5.47 -1.61
N LYS A 33 -7.09 6.19 -1.25
CA LYS A 33 -7.04 7.30 -0.29
C LYS A 33 -6.53 6.85 1.08
N LYS A 34 -6.94 5.67 1.56
CA LYS A 34 -6.47 5.12 2.83
C LYS A 34 -4.96 4.85 2.79
N ILE A 35 -4.47 4.16 1.74
CA ILE A 35 -3.05 3.84 1.58
C ILE A 35 -2.20 5.12 1.53
N ILE A 36 -2.63 6.11 0.75
CA ILE A 36 -1.94 7.40 0.66
C ILE A 36 -1.92 8.06 2.03
N LYS A 37 -3.08 8.17 2.69
CA LYS A 37 -3.18 8.79 4.01
C LYS A 37 -2.26 8.13 5.04
N SER A 38 -2.22 6.79 5.10
CA SER A 38 -1.25 6.08 5.93
C SER A 38 0.16 6.54 5.57
N LEU A 39 0.59 6.32 4.32
CA LEU A 39 1.97 6.54 3.90
C LEU A 39 2.44 7.99 3.97
N THR A 40 1.56 9.00 3.91
CA THR A 40 1.95 10.41 3.87
C THR A 40 1.68 11.18 5.15
N GLN A 41 0.86 10.68 6.08
CA GLN A 41 0.64 11.41 7.33
C GLN A 41 1.77 11.14 8.31
N GLU A 42 2.48 12.20 8.67
CA GLU A 42 3.33 12.27 9.84
C GLU A 42 2.44 12.55 11.07
N ASN A 43 2.72 11.87 12.18
CA ASN A 43 2.12 12.20 13.48
C ASN A 43 2.72 13.48 14.04
#